data_AF-A0A950IFN3-F1
#
_entry.id   AF-A0A950IFN3-F1
#
_cell.length_a   1.000
_cell.length_b   1.000
_cell.length_c   1.000
_cell.angle_alpha   90.00
_cell.angle_beta   90.00
_cell.angle_gamma   90.00
#
_symmetry.space_group_name_H-M   'P 1'
#
loop_
_entity.id
_entity.type
_entity.pdbx_description
1 polymer ?
#
loop_
_entity_poly.entity_id
_entity_poly.type
_entity_poly.pdbx_seq_one_letter_code
_entity_poly.pdbx_strand_id
1 'polypeptide(L)'
;MTTPRYRRSSVRAVLESTTQDHVVAAEAHDALWAVLWNRRYDDVDEPVWFPEASYWGILAFARVLDQQTTLAGVDTGESFIVVRSSGTAPPIGSRVRVVPASREYWRFVDVQPLGLGIELRFEDQSSSADADWLTALRDGVVRVRELLETRRESLAARRSRLGALNEPATLEEIWREEIGAISDRIALETEYTPNEHASLAKARARGQRSAEEEERKIVAARKRRFTERANEEVAAFREERWPEIRDKAIVQTRRYVDYRTEVVRLEDAMQRIRSLTDRAAKATIMLDAVERAGFRVRKFAFDPERLDEASYAEELLRTVELLFSSIPLRAVATATSFSAYRAPTAGPSVVPPRL
;
A
#
# COMPACT_ATOMS: atom_id res chain seq x y z
N MET A 1 6.78 -9.96 36.30
CA MET A 1 6.15 -11.23 35.91
C MET A 1 5.12 -10.92 34.85
N THR A 2 5.34 -11.36 33.62
CA THR A 2 4.37 -11.24 32.52
C THR A 2 3.27 -12.27 32.72
N THR A 3 2.02 -11.83 32.74
CA THR A 3 0.86 -12.73 32.76
C THR A 3 0.91 -13.63 31.53
N PRO A 4 0.79 -14.96 31.67
CA PRO A 4 0.83 -15.86 30.52
C PRO A 4 -0.33 -15.56 29.58
N ARG A 5 -0.02 -15.48 28.27
CA ARG A 5 -1.03 -15.18 27.23
C ARG A 5 -1.96 -16.37 26.94
N TYR A 6 -1.53 -17.57 27.31
CA TYR A 6 -2.17 -18.85 27.04
C TYR A 6 -2.14 -19.74 28.29
N ARG A 7 -3.10 -20.66 28.40
CA ARG A 7 -3.07 -21.77 29.35
C ARG A 7 -2.98 -23.08 28.57
N ARG A 8 -1.96 -23.90 28.83
CA ARG A 8 -1.90 -25.25 28.27
C ARG A 8 -3.16 -26.02 28.67
N SER A 9 -3.84 -26.57 27.69
CA SER A 9 -5.00 -27.44 27.87
C SER A 9 -4.81 -28.71 27.05
N SER A 10 -5.63 -29.71 27.28
CA SER A 10 -5.66 -30.87 26.40
C SER A 10 -6.81 -30.76 25.42
N VAL A 11 -6.65 -31.28 24.21
CA VAL A 11 -7.75 -31.40 23.22
C VAL A 11 -9.03 -31.94 23.87
N ARG A 12 -8.88 -32.96 24.71
CA ARG A 12 -9.99 -33.57 25.46
C ARG A 12 -10.66 -32.58 26.41
N ALA A 13 -9.89 -31.85 27.23
CA ALA A 13 -10.44 -30.88 28.18
C ALA A 13 -11.16 -29.72 27.48
N VAL A 14 -10.63 -29.25 26.34
CA VAL A 14 -11.28 -28.21 25.53
C VAL A 14 -12.61 -28.72 24.96
N LEU A 15 -12.65 -29.95 24.47
CA LEU A 15 -13.89 -30.51 23.91
C LEU A 15 -14.94 -30.80 24.99
N GLU A 16 -14.54 -31.38 26.13
CA GLU A 16 -15.44 -31.61 27.27
C GLU A 16 -16.05 -30.31 27.81
N SER A 17 -15.34 -29.18 27.73
CA SER A 17 -15.86 -27.88 28.15
C SER A 17 -16.71 -27.15 27.09
N THR A 18 -16.63 -27.54 25.82
CA THR A 18 -17.25 -26.79 24.71
C THR A 18 -18.42 -27.51 24.05
N THR A 19 -18.52 -28.83 24.14
CA THR A 19 -19.62 -29.62 23.56
C THR A 19 -20.22 -30.61 24.54
N GLN A 20 -21.55 -30.69 24.58
CA GLN A 20 -22.31 -31.67 25.37
C GLN A 20 -22.61 -32.95 24.58
N ASP A 21 -22.51 -32.90 23.24
CA ASP A 21 -22.74 -34.05 22.36
C ASP A 21 -21.44 -34.86 22.19
N HIS A 22 -21.46 -36.11 22.65
CA HIS A 22 -20.31 -37.01 22.62
C HIS A 22 -19.90 -37.44 21.20
N VAL A 23 -20.83 -37.53 20.25
CA VAL A 23 -20.52 -37.91 18.85
C VAL A 23 -19.80 -36.75 18.16
N VAL A 24 -20.36 -35.53 18.30
CA VAL A 24 -19.73 -34.31 17.77
C VAL A 24 -18.36 -34.08 18.42
N ALA A 25 -18.22 -34.35 19.72
CA ALA A 25 -16.95 -34.26 20.44
C ALA A 25 -15.90 -35.23 19.89
N ALA A 26 -16.26 -36.49 19.66
CA ALA A 26 -15.34 -37.51 19.15
C ALA A 26 -14.85 -37.18 17.73
N GLU A 27 -15.75 -36.76 16.84
CA GLU A 27 -15.36 -36.38 15.48
C GLU A 27 -14.52 -35.09 15.48
N ALA A 28 -14.83 -34.12 16.34
CA ALA A 28 -14.03 -32.90 16.50
C ALA A 28 -12.63 -33.20 17.06
N HIS A 29 -12.52 -34.16 17.98
CA HIS A 29 -11.26 -34.62 18.56
C HIS A 29 -10.31 -35.12 17.48
N ASP A 30 -10.75 -36.05 16.65
CA ASP A 30 -9.88 -36.68 15.65
C ASP A 30 -9.45 -35.68 14.56
N ALA A 31 -10.38 -34.83 14.11
CA ALA A 31 -10.07 -33.78 13.13
C ALA A 31 -9.12 -32.72 13.71
N LEU A 32 -9.31 -32.29 14.96
CA LEU A 32 -8.43 -31.33 15.62
C LEU A 32 -7.03 -31.90 15.83
N TRP A 33 -6.92 -33.17 16.24
CA TRP A 33 -5.62 -33.86 16.33
C TRP A 33 -4.91 -33.97 14.99
N ALA A 34 -5.63 -34.26 13.91
CA ALA A 34 -5.06 -34.29 12.58
C ALA A 34 -4.45 -32.93 12.20
N VAL A 35 -5.15 -31.83 12.51
CA VAL A 35 -4.63 -30.46 12.29
C VAL A 35 -3.41 -30.18 13.15
N LEU A 36 -3.45 -30.47 14.45
CA LEU A 36 -2.32 -30.24 15.37
C LEU A 36 -1.07 -30.99 14.90
N TRP A 37 -1.23 -32.26 14.56
CA TRP A 37 -0.14 -33.08 14.04
C TRP A 37 0.45 -32.51 12.75
N ASN A 38 -0.40 -32.16 11.78
CA ASN A 38 0.04 -31.56 10.51
C ASN A 38 0.73 -30.21 10.69
N ARG A 39 0.37 -29.46 11.74
CA ARG A 39 0.96 -28.17 12.07
C ARG A 39 2.09 -28.26 13.12
N ARG A 40 2.46 -29.48 13.52
CA ARG A 40 3.54 -29.81 14.48
C ARG A 40 3.35 -29.19 15.86
N TYR A 41 2.12 -29.29 16.38
CA TYR A 41 1.77 -28.94 17.74
C TYR A 41 1.55 -30.21 18.58
N ASP A 42 2.10 -30.22 19.79
CA ASP A 42 1.96 -31.33 20.72
C ASP A 42 0.57 -31.36 21.38
N ASP A 43 -0.03 -30.19 21.61
CA ASP A 43 -1.37 -30.03 22.20
C ASP A 43 -1.93 -28.63 21.90
N VAL A 44 -3.11 -28.34 22.41
CA VAL A 44 -3.81 -27.05 22.29
C VAL A 44 -3.54 -26.11 23.46
N ASP A 45 -3.67 -24.83 23.20
CA ASP A 45 -3.69 -23.79 24.21
C ASP A 45 -5.08 -23.15 24.29
N GLU A 46 -5.52 -22.82 25.51
CA GLU A 46 -6.69 -21.98 25.73
C GLU A 46 -6.25 -20.51 25.81
N PRO A 47 -6.89 -19.59 25.08
CA PRO A 47 -6.60 -18.17 25.25
C PRO A 47 -7.05 -17.72 26.63
N VAL A 48 -6.21 -16.91 27.28
CA VAL A 48 -6.57 -16.29 28.56
C VAL A 48 -7.53 -15.14 28.29
N TRP A 49 -8.68 -15.13 28.95
CA TRP A 49 -9.65 -14.06 28.77
C TRP A 49 -9.21 -12.79 29.50
N PHE A 50 -9.11 -11.69 28.75
CA PHE A 50 -8.99 -10.31 29.26
C PHE A 50 -9.62 -9.36 28.24
N PRO A 51 -10.26 -8.24 28.63
CA PRO A 51 -10.99 -7.37 27.70
C PRO A 51 -10.16 -6.86 26.51
N GLU A 52 -8.85 -6.68 26.72
CA GLU A 52 -7.91 -6.19 25.71
C GLU A 52 -7.19 -7.33 24.96
N ALA A 53 -7.61 -8.59 25.17
CA ALA A 53 -6.98 -9.74 24.53
C ALA A 53 -7.15 -9.71 23.02
N SER A 54 -6.05 -10.03 22.35
CA SER A 54 -6.02 -10.11 20.91
C SER A 54 -4.97 -11.13 20.49
N TYR A 55 -5.39 -12.07 19.65
CA TYR A 55 -4.56 -13.10 19.08
C TYR A 55 -4.61 -13.02 17.56
N TRP A 56 -3.45 -12.94 16.93
CA TRP A 56 -3.33 -12.94 15.47
C TRP A 56 -2.83 -14.29 15.01
N GLY A 57 -3.42 -14.81 13.94
CA GLY A 57 -2.99 -16.08 13.39
C GLY A 57 -3.74 -16.51 12.15
N ILE A 58 -3.53 -17.76 11.77
CA ILE A 58 -4.17 -18.42 10.66
C ILE A 58 -5.25 -19.35 11.20
N LEU A 59 -6.48 -19.19 10.72
CA LEU A 59 -7.55 -20.12 11.05
C LEU A 59 -7.27 -21.47 10.38
N ALA A 60 -6.93 -22.47 11.19
CA ALA A 60 -6.49 -23.78 10.71
C ALA A 60 -7.54 -24.89 10.98
N PHE A 61 -8.48 -24.65 11.88
CA PHE A 61 -9.55 -25.57 12.20
C PHE A 61 -10.84 -24.79 12.44
N ALA A 62 -11.96 -25.27 11.92
CA ALA A 62 -13.27 -24.71 12.20
C ALA A 62 -14.32 -25.82 12.11
N ARG A 63 -15.10 -26.01 13.17
CA ARG A 63 -16.16 -27.00 13.22
C ARG A 63 -17.37 -26.47 13.96
N VAL A 64 -18.51 -26.51 13.29
CA VAL A 64 -19.80 -26.10 13.87
C VAL A 64 -20.14 -27.05 15.01
N LEU A 65 -20.40 -26.51 16.19
CA LEU A 65 -20.79 -27.29 17.37
C LEU A 65 -22.32 -27.33 17.50
N ASP A 66 -22.96 -26.18 17.31
CA ASP A 66 -24.41 -26.00 17.37
C ASP A 66 -24.84 -24.89 16.39
N GLN A 67 -26.12 -24.50 16.40
CA GLN A 67 -26.65 -23.48 15.49
C GLN A 67 -26.01 -22.08 15.63
N GLN A 68 -25.31 -21.81 16.74
CA GLN A 68 -24.79 -20.47 17.07
C GLN A 68 -23.28 -20.45 17.30
N THR A 69 -22.66 -21.61 17.53
CA THR A 69 -21.28 -21.68 17.99
C THR A 69 -20.42 -22.61 17.13
N THR A 70 -19.18 -22.18 16.93
CA THR A 70 -18.16 -22.90 16.17
C THR A 70 -16.92 -23.06 17.04
N LEU A 71 -16.38 -24.27 17.10
CA LEU A 71 -15.06 -24.52 17.64
C LEU A 71 -14.03 -24.15 16.58
N ALA A 72 -13.11 -23.25 16.92
CA ALA A 72 -12.12 -22.78 15.97
C ALA A 72 -10.71 -22.88 16.53
N GLY A 73 -9.80 -23.41 15.73
CA GLY A 73 -8.38 -23.48 16.02
C GLY A 73 -7.59 -22.47 15.21
N VAL A 74 -6.84 -21.61 15.89
CA VAL A 74 -6.02 -20.56 15.28
C VAL A 74 -4.56 -20.83 15.57
N ASP A 75 -3.77 -20.97 14.50
CA ASP A 75 -2.32 -21.05 14.59
C ASP A 75 -1.73 -19.64 14.69
N THR A 76 -1.19 -19.30 15.86
CA THR A 76 -0.54 -17.99 16.11
C THR A 76 0.94 -17.98 15.72
N GLY A 77 1.49 -19.12 15.30
CA GLY A 77 2.91 -19.35 15.05
C GLY A 77 3.69 -19.78 16.30
N GLU A 78 3.29 -19.30 17.47
CA GLU A 78 3.86 -19.68 18.76
C GLU A 78 3.10 -20.85 19.40
N SER A 79 1.77 -20.77 19.33
CA SER A 79 0.80 -21.65 19.96
C SER A 79 -0.38 -21.92 19.04
N PHE A 80 -1.00 -23.09 19.18
CA PHE A 80 -2.27 -23.41 18.55
C PHE A 80 -3.39 -23.17 19.56
N ILE A 81 -4.11 -22.06 19.41
CA ILE A 81 -5.21 -21.74 20.33
C ILE A 81 -6.52 -22.29 19.83
N VAL A 82 -7.35 -22.81 20.74
CA VAL A 82 -8.72 -23.22 20.42
C VAL A 82 -9.70 -22.32 21.16
N VAL A 83 -10.69 -21.82 20.41
CA VAL A 83 -11.69 -20.88 20.90
C VAL A 83 -13.09 -21.34 20.53
N ARG A 84 -14.04 -21.10 21.42
CA ARG A 84 -15.46 -21.13 21.06
C ARG A 84 -15.83 -19.77 20.47
N SER A 85 -16.15 -19.74 19.19
CA SER A 85 -16.54 -18.55 18.46
C SER A 85 -18.04 -18.50 18.26
N SER A 86 -18.63 -17.32 18.39
CA SER A 86 -20.02 -17.07 18.01
C SER A 86 -20.10 -16.60 16.55
N GLY A 87 -21.03 -17.18 15.78
CA GLY A 87 -21.24 -16.85 14.37
C GLY A 87 -20.45 -17.74 13.38
N THR A 88 -20.53 -17.38 12.09
CA THR A 88 -19.93 -18.16 11.01
C THR A 88 -18.40 -18.01 11.01
N ALA A 89 -17.68 -19.12 11.06
CA ALA A 89 -16.23 -19.10 10.92
C ALA A 89 -15.81 -18.67 9.50
N PRO A 90 -14.75 -17.85 9.36
CA PRO A 90 -14.09 -17.62 8.08
C PRO A 90 -13.60 -18.92 7.43
N PRO A 91 -13.29 -18.92 6.12
CA PRO A 91 -12.66 -20.05 5.46
C PRO A 91 -11.32 -20.44 6.11
N ILE A 92 -11.02 -21.74 6.15
CA ILE A 92 -9.72 -22.25 6.63
C ILE A 92 -8.60 -21.68 5.75
N GLY A 93 -7.51 -21.24 6.38
CA GLY A 93 -6.40 -20.51 5.75
C GLY A 93 -6.53 -18.98 5.82
N SER A 94 -7.68 -18.47 6.27
CA SER A 94 -7.84 -17.03 6.51
C SER A 94 -6.89 -16.54 7.59
N ARG A 95 -6.26 -15.38 7.36
CA ARG A 95 -5.59 -14.63 8.43
C ARG A 95 -6.66 -13.90 9.24
N VAL A 96 -6.64 -14.10 10.54
CA VAL A 96 -7.66 -13.58 11.45
C VAL A 96 -7.02 -12.93 12.67
N ARG A 97 -7.73 -11.96 13.23
CA ARG A 97 -7.55 -11.56 14.62
C ARG A 97 -8.73 -12.09 15.43
N VAL A 98 -8.42 -12.68 16.57
CA VAL A 98 -9.41 -13.20 17.53
C VAL A 98 -9.43 -12.27 18.74
N VAL A 99 -10.62 -11.80 19.09
CA VAL A 99 -10.86 -10.92 20.25
C VAL A 99 -12.01 -11.45 21.10
N PRO A 100 -12.05 -11.12 22.41
CA PRO A 100 -13.17 -11.46 23.27
C PRO A 100 -14.47 -10.84 22.74
N ALA A 101 -15.56 -11.61 22.79
CA ALA A 101 -16.91 -11.13 22.53
C ALA A 101 -17.73 -11.10 23.82
N SER A 102 -17.68 -12.19 24.60
CA SER A 102 -18.24 -12.28 25.95
C SER A 102 -17.37 -13.21 26.80
N ARG A 103 -17.77 -13.50 28.04
CA ARG A 103 -16.95 -14.27 29.01
C ARG A 103 -16.53 -15.66 28.48
N GLU A 104 -17.32 -16.25 27.61
CA GLU A 104 -17.11 -17.62 27.10
C GLU A 104 -16.94 -17.70 25.57
N TYR A 105 -17.16 -16.57 24.87
CA TYR A 105 -17.13 -16.52 23.41
C TYR A 105 -16.09 -15.55 22.88
N TRP A 106 -15.46 -15.95 21.77
CA TRP A 106 -14.57 -15.15 20.98
C TRP A 106 -15.23 -14.78 19.65
N ARG A 107 -14.69 -13.76 18.98
CA ARG A 107 -15.10 -13.39 17.63
C ARG A 107 -13.90 -13.11 16.75
N PHE A 108 -14.08 -13.33 15.45
CA PHE A 108 -13.11 -12.98 14.44
C PHE A 108 -13.29 -11.53 14.00
N VAL A 109 -12.18 -10.81 13.91
CA VAL A 109 -12.07 -9.46 13.38
C VAL A 109 -10.86 -9.40 12.45
N ASP A 110 -10.79 -8.36 11.61
CA ASP A 110 -9.72 -8.17 10.61
C ASP A 110 -9.45 -9.41 9.74
N VAL A 111 -10.54 -10.05 9.31
CA VAL A 111 -10.49 -11.29 8.54
C VAL A 111 -9.98 -11.01 7.13
N GLN A 112 -8.92 -11.71 6.75
CA GLN A 112 -8.36 -11.71 5.40
C GLN A 112 -8.40 -13.13 4.85
N PRO A 113 -9.42 -13.49 4.06
CA PRO A 113 -9.50 -14.81 3.45
C PRO A 113 -8.44 -14.98 2.36
N LEU A 114 -8.13 -16.23 2.04
CA LEU A 114 -7.42 -16.55 0.80
C LEU A 114 -8.29 -16.13 -0.38
N GLY A 115 -7.67 -15.50 -1.38
CA GLY A 115 -8.34 -15.16 -2.63
C GLY A 115 -8.45 -16.37 -3.56
N LEU A 116 -8.93 -16.12 -4.78
CA LEU A 116 -9.01 -17.12 -5.85
C LEU A 116 -9.85 -18.37 -5.49
N GLY A 117 -10.77 -18.21 -4.54
CA GLY A 117 -11.62 -19.29 -4.05
C GLY A 117 -10.87 -20.45 -3.39
N ILE A 118 -9.64 -20.23 -2.91
CA ILE A 118 -8.83 -21.26 -2.28
C ILE A 118 -9.40 -21.64 -0.92
N GLU A 119 -9.69 -22.92 -0.75
CA GLU A 119 -10.08 -23.51 0.54
C GLU A 119 -9.04 -24.55 0.97
N LEU A 120 -8.29 -24.28 2.04
CA LEU A 120 -7.29 -25.21 2.56
C LEU A 120 -7.92 -26.33 3.40
N ARG A 121 -7.32 -27.52 3.36
CA ARG A 121 -7.59 -28.62 4.30
C ARG A 121 -6.32 -29.00 5.03
N PHE A 122 -6.38 -28.92 6.36
CA PHE A 122 -5.28 -29.32 7.24
C PHE A 122 -5.56 -30.66 7.95
N GLU A 123 -6.69 -31.32 7.69
CA GLU A 123 -7.16 -32.50 8.43
C GLU A 123 -6.94 -33.85 7.70
N ASP A 124 -6.65 -33.85 6.39
CA ASP A 124 -6.57 -35.08 5.56
C ASP A 124 -5.12 -35.38 5.11
N GLN A 125 -4.64 -36.61 5.37
CA GLN A 125 -3.33 -37.13 4.94
C GLN A 125 -3.44 -38.26 3.88
N SER A 126 -4.65 -38.73 3.57
CA SER A 126 -4.87 -40.02 2.89
C SER A 126 -4.97 -39.93 1.35
N SER A 127 -5.22 -38.74 0.81
CA SER A 127 -5.29 -38.48 -0.63
C SER A 127 -3.94 -37.99 -1.20
N SER A 128 -3.64 -38.24 -2.47
CA SER A 128 -2.48 -37.63 -3.15
C SER A 128 -2.69 -36.12 -3.30
N ALA A 129 -1.64 -35.31 -3.14
CA ALA A 129 -1.78 -33.86 -3.28
C ALA A 129 -2.03 -33.56 -4.76
N ASP A 130 -3.21 -33.06 -5.09
CA ASP A 130 -3.37 -32.38 -6.36
C ASP A 130 -2.45 -31.15 -6.33
N ALA A 131 -1.44 -31.13 -7.19
CA ALA A 131 -0.45 -30.07 -7.31
C ALA A 131 -0.75 -29.14 -8.49
N ASP A 132 -1.80 -29.41 -9.28
CA ASP A 132 -2.10 -28.68 -10.50
C ASP A 132 -2.48 -27.22 -10.20
N TRP A 133 -3.13 -26.98 -9.06
CA TRP A 133 -3.41 -25.61 -8.60
C TRP A 133 -2.13 -24.79 -8.35
N LEU A 134 -1.06 -25.43 -7.88
CA LEU A 134 0.20 -24.74 -7.61
C LEU A 134 0.89 -24.37 -8.92
N THR A 135 0.88 -25.28 -9.90
CA THR A 135 1.35 -25.00 -11.27
C THR A 135 0.59 -23.83 -11.88
N ALA A 136 -0.75 -23.82 -11.77
CA ALA A 136 -1.57 -22.71 -12.25
C ALA A 136 -1.24 -21.36 -11.58
N LEU A 137 -0.96 -21.35 -10.27
CA LEU A 137 -0.49 -20.15 -9.57
C LEU A 137 0.90 -19.70 -10.04
N ARG A 138 1.83 -20.63 -10.30
CA ARG A 138 3.17 -20.31 -10.83
C ARG A 138 3.06 -19.68 -12.20
N ASP A 139 2.29 -20.28 -13.10
CA ASP A 139 2.03 -19.76 -14.44
C ASP A 139 1.35 -18.39 -14.38
N GLY A 140 0.39 -18.22 -13.46
CA GLY A 140 -0.24 -16.94 -13.19
C GLY A 140 0.75 -15.86 -12.75
N VAL A 141 1.67 -16.17 -11.83
CA VAL A 141 2.70 -15.22 -11.37
C VAL A 141 3.66 -14.87 -12.50
N VAL A 142 4.06 -15.83 -13.34
CA VAL A 142 4.87 -15.58 -14.53
C VAL A 142 4.13 -14.64 -15.49
N ARG A 143 2.85 -14.91 -15.76
CA ARG A 143 2.02 -14.07 -16.62
C ARG A 143 1.87 -12.65 -16.09
N VAL A 144 1.68 -12.48 -14.78
CA VAL A 144 1.65 -11.14 -14.16
C VAL A 144 2.96 -10.39 -14.38
N ARG A 145 4.12 -11.07 -14.29
CA ARG A 145 5.42 -10.43 -14.56
C ARG A 145 5.54 -9.94 -16.01
N GLU A 146 5.10 -10.74 -16.97
CA GLU A 146 5.09 -10.34 -18.40
C GLU A 146 4.20 -9.12 -18.64
N LEU A 147 3.00 -9.10 -18.04
CA LEU A 147 2.07 -7.99 -18.13
C LEU A 147 2.63 -6.72 -17.50
N LEU A 148 3.29 -6.85 -16.35
CA LEU A 148 3.94 -5.71 -15.67
C LEU A 148 5.10 -5.14 -16.49
N GLU A 149 5.90 -5.98 -17.14
CA GLU A 149 7.01 -5.52 -17.99
C GLU A 149 6.45 -4.81 -19.24
N THR A 150 5.45 -5.38 -19.91
CA THR A 150 4.78 -4.73 -21.05
C THR A 150 4.19 -3.37 -20.67
N ARG A 151 3.54 -3.28 -19.50
CA ARG A 151 3.02 -2.01 -18.97
C ARG A 151 4.14 -1.02 -18.67
N ARG A 152 5.25 -1.48 -18.09
CA ARG A 152 6.43 -0.65 -17.79
C ARG A 152 7.01 -0.04 -19.07
N GLU A 153 7.21 -0.84 -20.10
CA GLU A 153 7.72 -0.38 -21.40
C GLU A 153 6.79 0.65 -22.03
N SER A 154 5.47 0.40 -21.98
CA SER A 154 4.46 1.33 -22.47
C SER A 154 4.48 2.68 -21.72
N LEU A 155 4.59 2.65 -20.39
CA LEU A 155 4.73 3.86 -19.58
C LEU A 155 6.04 4.60 -19.86
N ALA A 156 7.15 3.88 -20.01
CA ALA A 156 8.44 4.48 -20.35
C ALA A 156 8.41 5.15 -21.74
N ALA A 157 7.79 4.49 -22.73
CA ALA A 157 7.58 5.06 -24.05
C ALA A 157 6.66 6.29 -24.02
N ARG A 158 5.60 6.28 -23.18
CA ARG A 158 4.75 7.46 -22.95
C ARG A 158 5.52 8.59 -22.28
N ARG A 159 6.34 8.30 -21.27
CA ARG A 159 7.18 9.30 -20.57
C ARG A 159 8.21 9.93 -21.51
N SER A 160 8.81 9.13 -22.39
CA SER A 160 9.76 9.60 -23.42
C SER A 160 9.07 10.55 -24.42
N ARG A 161 7.87 10.19 -24.88
CA ARG A 161 7.07 11.03 -25.80
C ARG A 161 6.65 12.39 -25.23
N LEU A 162 6.52 12.54 -23.91
CA LEU A 162 6.18 13.83 -23.29
C LEU A 162 7.30 14.87 -23.40
N GLY A 163 8.55 14.45 -23.65
CA GLY A 163 9.70 15.35 -23.68
C GLY A 163 9.98 16.05 -22.34
N ALA A 164 10.87 17.04 -22.39
CA ALA A 164 11.13 17.96 -21.29
C ALA A 164 10.48 19.30 -21.61
N LEU A 165 9.62 19.79 -20.72
CA LEU A 165 9.05 21.13 -20.79
C LEU A 165 9.61 21.94 -19.62
N ASN A 166 10.22 23.08 -19.92
CA ASN A 166 10.72 23.99 -18.90
C ASN A 166 9.57 24.72 -18.21
N GLU A 167 9.78 25.06 -16.94
CA GLU A 167 8.85 25.92 -16.22
C GLU A 167 8.81 27.30 -16.90
N PRO A 168 7.62 27.78 -17.32
CA PRO A 168 7.49 29.10 -17.89
C PRO A 168 7.68 30.18 -16.82
N ALA A 169 8.18 31.35 -17.23
CA ALA A 169 8.27 32.50 -16.34
C ALA A 169 6.90 32.87 -15.77
N THR A 170 6.90 33.35 -14.53
CA THR A 170 5.69 33.83 -13.87
C THR A 170 5.20 35.15 -14.47
N LEU A 171 3.92 35.46 -14.33
CA LEU A 171 3.37 36.75 -14.80
C LEU A 171 4.07 37.95 -14.16
N GLU A 172 4.53 37.83 -12.91
CA GLU A 172 5.26 38.90 -12.23
C GLU A 172 6.65 39.12 -12.83
N GLU A 173 7.37 38.03 -13.15
CA GLU A 173 8.68 38.11 -13.81
C GLU A 173 8.56 38.75 -15.18
N ILE A 174 7.59 38.30 -16.00
CA ILE A 174 7.34 38.85 -17.33
C ILE A 174 6.97 40.34 -17.24
N TRP A 175 6.09 40.72 -16.30
CA TRP A 175 5.72 42.11 -16.07
C TRP A 175 6.93 42.95 -15.67
N ARG A 176 7.76 42.46 -14.75
CA ARG A 176 8.95 43.17 -14.27
C ARG A 176 9.97 43.39 -15.39
N GLU A 177 10.20 42.37 -16.23
CA GLU A 177 11.10 42.48 -17.38
C GLU A 177 10.61 43.51 -18.40
N GLU A 178 9.32 43.48 -18.77
CA GLU A 178 8.75 44.44 -19.73
C GLU A 178 8.74 45.87 -19.19
N ILE A 179 8.37 46.08 -17.92
CA ILE A 179 8.41 47.41 -17.28
C ILE A 179 9.86 47.91 -17.14
N GLY A 180 10.80 47.02 -16.82
CA GLY A 180 12.22 47.35 -16.82
C GLY A 180 12.69 47.84 -18.18
N ALA A 181 12.35 47.12 -19.25
CA ALA A 181 12.69 47.50 -20.62
C ALA A 181 12.04 48.83 -21.06
N ILE A 182 10.83 49.14 -20.59
CA ILE A 182 10.19 50.46 -20.80
C ILE A 182 10.97 51.55 -20.06
N SER A 183 11.29 51.31 -18.78
CA SER A 183 12.04 52.24 -17.94
C SER A 183 13.42 52.55 -18.55
N ASP A 184 14.15 51.55 -19.01
CA ASP A 184 15.49 51.71 -19.60
C ASP A 184 15.44 52.54 -20.90
N ARG A 185 14.42 52.31 -21.74
CA ARG A 185 14.22 53.09 -22.97
C ARG A 185 13.92 54.56 -22.67
N ILE A 186 13.05 54.84 -21.71
CA ILE A 186 12.70 56.21 -21.33
C ILE A 186 13.87 56.90 -20.64
N ALA A 187 14.69 56.17 -19.89
CA ALA A 187 15.90 56.71 -19.29
C ALA A 187 16.87 57.26 -20.35
N LEU A 188 16.97 56.57 -21.50
CA LEU A 188 17.74 57.01 -22.68
C LEU A 188 17.08 58.22 -23.37
N GLU A 189 15.76 58.20 -23.58
CA GLU A 189 15.03 59.31 -24.23
C GLU A 189 15.05 60.61 -23.40
N THR A 190 15.15 60.48 -22.08
CA THR A 190 15.13 61.62 -21.14
C THR A 190 16.52 61.98 -20.62
N GLU A 191 17.59 61.60 -21.32
CA GLU A 191 18.95 62.04 -21.02
C GLU A 191 19.12 63.57 -21.07
N TYR A 192 20.30 64.04 -20.64
CA TYR A 192 20.62 65.46 -20.66
C TYR A 192 20.59 65.99 -22.10
N THR A 193 19.81 67.04 -22.29
CA THR A 193 19.80 67.76 -23.56
C THR A 193 21.06 68.62 -23.71
N PRO A 194 21.49 68.95 -24.93
CA PRO A 194 22.62 69.86 -25.16
C PRO A 194 22.45 71.23 -24.47
N ASN A 195 21.22 71.72 -24.40
CA ASN A 195 20.89 72.98 -23.73
C ASN A 195 21.03 72.89 -22.21
N GLU A 196 20.67 71.76 -21.61
CA GLU A 196 20.86 71.51 -20.17
C GLU A 196 22.35 71.39 -19.83
N HIS A 197 23.14 70.71 -20.67
CA HIS A 197 24.59 70.68 -20.52
C HIS A 197 25.21 72.08 -20.60
N ALA A 198 24.78 72.90 -21.56
CA ALA A 198 25.26 74.27 -21.72
C ALA A 198 24.85 75.18 -20.54
N SER A 199 23.62 75.04 -20.03
CA SER A 199 23.14 75.78 -18.85
C SER A 199 23.95 75.44 -17.60
N LEU A 200 24.19 74.15 -17.38
CA LEU A 200 24.92 73.64 -16.22
C LEU A 200 26.41 74.03 -16.30
N ALA A 201 27.02 74.04 -17.50
CA ALA A 201 28.37 74.58 -17.71
C ALA A 201 28.45 76.09 -17.41
N LYS A 202 27.46 76.87 -17.85
CA LYS A 202 27.37 78.32 -17.58
C LYS A 202 27.15 78.62 -16.09
N ALA A 203 26.37 77.80 -15.39
CA ALA A 203 26.15 77.92 -13.96
C ALA A 203 27.42 77.55 -13.16
N ARG A 204 28.16 76.51 -13.56
CA ARG A 204 29.48 76.16 -12.99
C ARG A 204 30.49 77.30 -13.11
N ALA A 205 30.49 78.03 -14.22
CA ALA A 205 31.35 79.19 -14.41
C ALA A 205 31.01 80.38 -13.47
N ARG A 206 29.80 80.43 -12.91
CA ARG A 206 29.34 81.50 -12.00
C ARG A 206 29.57 81.20 -10.52
N GLY A 207 30.00 79.98 -10.19
CA GLY A 207 30.33 79.56 -8.83
C GLY A 207 29.51 78.36 -8.34
N GLN A 208 30.03 77.67 -7.33
CA GLN A 208 29.51 76.39 -6.81
C GLN A 208 28.01 76.43 -6.47
N ARG A 209 27.58 77.47 -5.76
CA ARG A 209 26.19 77.61 -5.30
C ARG A 209 25.20 77.76 -6.47
N SER A 210 25.61 78.50 -7.52
CA SER A 210 24.81 78.64 -8.75
C SER A 210 24.75 77.34 -9.55
N ALA A 211 25.81 76.54 -9.53
CA ALA A 211 25.85 75.24 -10.19
C ALA A 211 24.91 74.23 -9.52
N GLU A 212 24.92 74.15 -8.18
CA GLU A 212 24.06 73.24 -7.42
C GLU A 212 22.57 73.58 -7.58
N GLU A 213 22.22 74.86 -7.60
CA GLU A 213 20.83 75.30 -7.83
C GLU A 213 20.34 74.93 -9.24
N GLU A 214 21.18 75.12 -10.26
CA GLU A 214 20.85 74.79 -11.65
C GLU A 214 20.78 73.27 -11.87
N GLU A 215 21.72 72.52 -11.29
CA GLU A 215 21.71 71.06 -11.31
C GLU A 215 20.46 70.48 -10.64
N ARG A 216 20.05 71.00 -9.48
CA ARG A 216 18.79 70.59 -8.83
C ARG A 216 17.57 70.86 -9.72
N LYS A 217 17.51 72.02 -10.38
CA LYS A 217 16.42 72.36 -11.31
C LYS A 217 16.37 71.39 -12.50
N ILE A 218 17.52 71.12 -13.12
CA ILE A 218 17.62 70.23 -14.28
C ILE A 218 17.29 68.78 -13.89
N VAL A 219 17.81 68.28 -12.75
CA VAL A 219 17.49 66.95 -12.23
C VAL A 219 16.00 66.82 -11.91
N ALA A 220 15.38 67.83 -11.30
CA ALA A 220 13.95 67.82 -11.02
C ALA A 220 13.10 67.84 -12.30
N ALA A 221 13.47 68.67 -13.28
CA ALA A 221 12.81 68.71 -14.59
C ALA A 221 12.94 67.38 -15.34
N ARG A 222 14.13 66.77 -15.33
CA ARG A 222 14.37 65.45 -15.93
C ARG A 222 13.57 64.36 -15.25
N LYS A 223 13.57 64.32 -13.91
CA LYS A 223 12.77 63.36 -13.14
C LYS A 223 11.30 63.48 -13.50
N ARG A 224 10.80 64.71 -13.64
CA ARG A 224 9.41 64.97 -14.07
C ARG A 224 9.13 64.44 -15.47
N ARG A 225 9.98 64.75 -16.47
CA ARG A 225 9.85 64.22 -17.85
C ARG A 225 9.88 62.70 -17.88
N PHE A 226 10.80 62.09 -17.13
CA PHE A 226 10.89 60.63 -16.99
C PHE A 226 9.60 60.06 -16.41
N THR A 227 9.10 60.61 -15.29
CA THR A 227 7.88 60.09 -14.65
C THR A 227 6.64 60.28 -15.52
N GLU A 228 6.48 61.43 -16.18
CA GLU A 228 5.36 61.69 -17.10
C GLU A 228 5.39 60.68 -18.25
N ARG A 229 6.55 60.52 -18.92
CA ARG A 229 6.70 59.58 -20.03
C ARG A 229 6.55 58.12 -19.59
N ALA A 230 7.10 57.75 -18.44
CA ALA A 230 6.96 56.41 -17.87
C ALA A 230 5.50 56.08 -17.57
N ASN A 231 4.74 57.01 -16.99
CA ASN A 231 3.32 56.78 -16.73
C ASN A 231 2.52 56.59 -18.02
N GLU A 232 2.80 57.38 -19.07
CA GLU A 232 2.18 57.24 -20.39
C GLU A 232 2.48 55.89 -21.04
N GLU A 233 3.75 55.52 -21.16
CA GLU A 233 4.20 54.28 -21.80
C GLU A 233 3.76 53.03 -21.02
N VAL A 234 3.78 53.08 -19.68
CA VAL A 234 3.27 51.99 -18.84
C VAL A 234 1.75 51.86 -18.97
N ALA A 235 1.01 52.97 -19.07
CA ALA A 235 -0.44 52.92 -19.31
C ALA A 235 -0.75 52.30 -20.67
N ALA A 236 -0.08 52.75 -21.74
CA ALA A 236 -0.22 52.19 -23.08
C ALA A 236 0.15 50.69 -23.12
N PHE A 237 1.27 50.30 -22.48
CA PHE A 237 1.66 48.91 -22.36
C PHE A 237 0.59 48.07 -21.66
N ARG A 238 0.04 48.57 -20.55
CA ARG A 238 -0.97 47.86 -19.75
C ARG A 238 -2.27 47.64 -20.52
N GLU A 239 -2.68 48.59 -21.35
CA GLU A 239 -3.94 48.51 -22.10
C GLU A 239 -3.78 47.73 -23.40
N GLU A 240 -2.68 47.92 -24.13
CA GLU A 240 -2.55 47.43 -25.51
C GLU A 240 -1.75 46.12 -25.61
N ARG A 241 -0.62 46.01 -24.92
CA ARG A 241 0.33 44.89 -25.08
C ARG A 241 0.20 43.82 -24.00
N TRP A 242 -0.06 44.24 -22.77
CA TRP A 242 -0.12 43.34 -21.62
C TRP A 242 -1.19 42.25 -21.73
N PRO A 243 -2.42 42.50 -22.21
CA PRO A 243 -3.43 41.45 -22.32
C PRO A 243 -2.96 40.25 -23.16
N GLU A 244 -2.34 40.51 -24.31
CA GLU A 244 -1.85 39.44 -25.20
C GLU A 244 -0.70 38.65 -24.57
N ILE A 245 0.27 39.35 -23.94
CA ILE A 245 1.40 38.72 -23.23
C ILE A 245 0.88 37.85 -22.08
N ARG A 246 -0.03 38.40 -21.26
CA ARG A 246 -0.64 37.71 -20.13
C ARG A 246 -1.38 36.46 -20.60
N ASP A 247 -2.19 36.56 -21.63
CA ASP A 247 -3.01 35.44 -22.11
C ASP A 247 -2.12 34.33 -22.70
N LYS A 248 -1.05 34.68 -23.42
CA LYS A 248 -0.01 33.73 -23.87
C LYS A 248 0.68 33.04 -22.70
N ALA A 249 1.09 33.80 -21.69
CA ALA A 249 1.73 33.25 -20.49
C ALA A 249 0.79 32.30 -19.72
N ILE A 250 -0.48 32.66 -19.55
CA ILE A 250 -1.50 31.78 -18.93
C ILE A 250 -1.63 30.46 -19.69
N VAL A 251 -1.65 30.50 -21.03
CA VAL A 251 -1.69 29.29 -21.87
C VAL A 251 -0.45 28.43 -21.66
N GLN A 252 0.74 29.04 -21.60
CA GLN A 252 1.99 28.32 -21.34
C GLN A 252 2.02 27.71 -19.94
N THR A 253 1.61 28.45 -18.90
CA THR A 253 1.50 27.94 -17.53
C THR A 253 0.52 26.77 -17.46
N ARG A 254 -0.66 26.85 -18.10
CA ARG A 254 -1.61 25.72 -18.15
C ARG A 254 -0.99 24.48 -18.79
N ARG A 255 -0.33 24.64 -19.95
CA ARG A 255 0.38 23.53 -20.61
C ARG A 255 1.44 22.91 -19.71
N TYR A 256 2.18 23.73 -18.96
CA TYR A 256 3.17 23.26 -18.01
C TYR A 256 2.56 22.51 -16.81
N VAL A 257 1.45 23.00 -16.27
CA VAL A 257 0.70 22.32 -15.20
C VAL A 257 0.16 20.98 -15.67
N ASP A 258 -0.42 20.91 -16.86
CA ASP A 258 -0.92 19.66 -17.46
C ASP A 258 0.23 18.67 -17.69
N TYR A 259 1.37 19.15 -18.22
CA TYR A 259 2.59 18.37 -18.36
C TYR A 259 3.06 17.81 -17.01
N ARG A 260 3.19 18.66 -15.98
CA ARG A 260 3.66 18.26 -14.65
C ARG A 260 2.73 17.23 -14.01
N THR A 261 1.42 17.44 -14.14
CA THR A 261 0.41 16.50 -13.63
C THR A 261 0.54 15.14 -14.28
N GLU A 262 0.74 15.10 -15.60
CA GLU A 262 0.94 13.85 -16.33
C GLU A 262 2.27 13.18 -15.98
N VAL A 263 3.36 13.94 -15.81
CA VAL A 263 4.66 13.38 -15.37
C VAL A 263 4.53 12.71 -14.01
N VAL A 264 3.92 13.39 -13.02
CA VAL A 264 3.69 12.82 -11.68
C VAL A 264 2.85 11.54 -11.77
N ARG A 265 1.77 11.56 -12.57
CA ARG A 265 0.93 10.38 -12.78
C ARG A 265 1.71 9.19 -13.34
N LEU A 266 2.60 9.43 -14.30
CA LEU A 266 3.43 8.37 -14.90
C LEU A 266 4.48 7.84 -13.91
N GLU A 267 5.10 8.73 -13.13
CA GLU A 267 6.07 8.34 -12.11
C GLU A 267 5.44 7.49 -11.01
N ASP A 268 4.25 7.87 -10.53
CA ASP A 268 3.47 7.08 -9.57
C ASP A 268 3.10 5.70 -10.15
N ALA A 269 2.66 5.66 -11.40
CA ALA A 269 2.34 4.40 -12.07
C ALA A 269 3.58 3.50 -12.24
N MET A 270 4.72 4.08 -12.64
CA MET A 270 5.99 3.35 -12.71
C MET A 270 6.45 2.83 -11.34
N GLN A 271 6.26 3.60 -10.27
CA GLN A 271 6.62 3.17 -8.92
C GLN A 271 5.73 2.01 -8.45
N ARG A 272 4.42 2.06 -8.73
CA ARG A 272 3.50 0.95 -8.46
C ARG A 272 3.89 -0.32 -9.22
N ILE A 273 4.22 -0.21 -10.51
CA ILE A 273 4.68 -1.36 -11.31
C ILE A 273 5.95 -1.97 -10.73
N ARG A 274 6.94 -1.16 -10.29
CA ARG A 274 8.15 -1.67 -9.63
C ARG A 274 7.79 -2.48 -8.37
N SER A 275 6.94 -1.92 -7.50
CA SER A 275 6.49 -2.60 -6.29
C SER A 275 5.79 -3.93 -6.59
N LEU A 276 4.91 -3.97 -7.60
CA LEU A 276 4.24 -5.20 -8.02
C LEU A 276 5.21 -6.21 -8.65
N THR A 277 6.21 -5.75 -9.40
CA THR A 277 7.25 -6.61 -9.99
C THR A 277 8.08 -7.28 -8.90
N ASP A 278 8.47 -6.53 -7.87
CA ASP A 278 9.20 -7.06 -6.73
C ASP A 278 8.36 -8.08 -5.94
N ARG A 279 7.07 -7.81 -5.76
CA ARG A 279 6.13 -8.76 -5.12
C ARG A 279 5.97 -10.03 -5.96
N ALA A 280 5.83 -9.92 -7.27
CA ALA A 280 5.73 -11.07 -8.16
C ALA A 280 7.01 -11.93 -8.17
N ALA A 281 8.20 -11.30 -8.11
CA ALA A 281 9.45 -12.02 -7.98
C ALA A 281 9.54 -12.80 -6.65
N LYS A 282 9.10 -12.18 -5.54
CA LYS A 282 9.01 -12.86 -4.23
C LYS A 282 7.98 -13.99 -4.22
N ALA A 283 6.85 -13.81 -4.90
CA ALA A 283 5.78 -14.79 -4.98
C ALA A 283 6.27 -16.12 -5.58
N THR A 284 7.16 -16.11 -6.58
CA THR A 284 7.77 -17.35 -7.11
C THR A 284 8.51 -18.14 -6.02
N ILE A 285 9.34 -17.46 -5.22
CA ILE A 285 10.10 -18.09 -4.12
C ILE A 285 9.16 -18.60 -3.02
N MET A 286 8.10 -17.83 -2.72
CA MET A 286 7.08 -18.22 -1.76
C MET A 286 6.34 -19.49 -2.21
N LEU A 287 6.03 -19.63 -3.50
CA LEU A 287 5.39 -20.83 -4.05
C LEU A 287 6.28 -22.08 -3.89
N ASP A 288 7.60 -21.96 -4.00
CA ASP A 288 8.53 -23.08 -3.71
C ASP A 288 8.47 -23.53 -2.24
N ALA A 289 8.26 -22.60 -1.32
CA ALA A 289 8.06 -22.94 0.10
C ALA A 289 6.67 -23.55 0.35
N VAL A 290 5.64 -23.05 -0.33
CA VAL A 290 4.27 -23.58 -0.27
C VAL A 290 4.23 -25.02 -0.80
N GLU A 291 4.94 -25.32 -1.89
CA GLU A 291 5.08 -26.67 -2.43
C GLU A 291 5.65 -27.63 -1.39
N ARG A 292 6.75 -27.24 -0.75
CA ARG A 292 7.40 -28.03 0.31
C ARG A 292 6.54 -28.19 1.55
N ALA A 293 5.66 -27.24 1.83
CA ALA A 293 4.69 -27.34 2.92
C ALA A 293 3.57 -28.35 2.63
N GLY A 294 3.33 -28.70 1.36
CA GLY A 294 2.44 -29.79 0.96
C GLY A 294 0.96 -29.54 1.27
N PHE A 295 0.51 -28.28 1.23
CA PHE A 295 -0.89 -27.93 1.50
C PHE A 295 -1.86 -28.64 0.58
N ARG A 296 -3.04 -28.94 1.14
CA ARG A 296 -4.15 -29.52 0.40
C ARG A 296 -5.22 -28.47 0.17
N VAL A 297 -5.68 -28.38 -1.06
CA VAL A 297 -6.68 -27.41 -1.51
C VAL A 297 -7.93 -28.18 -1.92
N ARG A 298 -9.07 -27.86 -1.28
CA ARG A 298 -10.37 -28.44 -1.60
C ARG A 298 -11.00 -27.80 -2.82
N LYS A 299 -10.82 -26.49 -2.93
CA LYS A 299 -11.44 -25.65 -3.93
C LYS A 299 -10.42 -24.64 -4.42
N PHE A 300 -10.39 -24.44 -5.72
CA PHE A 300 -9.52 -23.48 -6.40
C PHE A 300 -10.29 -22.94 -7.59
N ALA A 301 -10.45 -21.62 -7.67
CA ALA A 301 -11.23 -20.93 -8.70
C ALA A 301 -10.36 -19.84 -9.34
N PHE A 302 -9.27 -20.28 -9.98
CA PHE A 302 -8.37 -19.40 -10.70
C PHE A 302 -8.73 -19.30 -12.17
N ASP A 303 -8.95 -18.06 -12.59
CA ASP A 303 -9.17 -17.66 -13.98
C ASP A 303 -7.94 -16.90 -14.52
N PRO A 304 -7.13 -17.49 -15.42
CA PRO A 304 -5.97 -16.83 -15.99
C PRO A 304 -6.32 -15.68 -16.94
N GLU A 305 -7.52 -15.66 -17.53
CA GLU A 305 -7.93 -14.62 -18.48
C GLU A 305 -8.13 -13.27 -17.77
N ARG A 306 -8.43 -13.31 -16.47
CA ARG A 306 -8.64 -12.13 -15.64
C ARG A 306 -7.35 -11.49 -15.13
N LEU A 307 -6.18 -12.05 -15.42
CA LEU A 307 -4.89 -11.48 -14.97
C LEU A 307 -4.58 -10.11 -15.55
N ASP A 308 -5.24 -9.73 -16.65
CA ASP A 308 -5.17 -8.36 -17.16
C ASP A 308 -5.87 -7.34 -16.25
N GLU A 309 -6.82 -7.77 -15.40
CA GLU A 309 -7.42 -6.93 -14.37
C GLU A 309 -6.41 -6.70 -13.22
N ALA A 310 -6.06 -5.44 -12.97
CA ALA A 310 -5.07 -5.10 -11.94
C ALA A 310 -5.46 -5.61 -10.54
N SER A 311 -6.74 -5.53 -10.17
CA SER A 311 -7.24 -6.04 -8.89
C SER A 311 -7.08 -7.55 -8.76
N TYR A 312 -7.26 -8.29 -9.84
CA TYR A 312 -7.16 -9.75 -9.83
C TYR A 312 -5.70 -10.23 -9.82
N ALA A 313 -4.81 -9.53 -10.54
CA ALA A 313 -3.36 -9.74 -10.43
C ALA A 313 -2.85 -9.47 -9.00
N GLU A 314 -3.33 -8.41 -8.34
CA GLU A 314 -3.01 -8.12 -6.95
C GLU A 314 -3.60 -9.16 -5.99
N GLU A 315 -4.80 -9.66 -6.25
CA GLU A 315 -5.43 -10.75 -5.50
C GLU A 315 -4.60 -12.04 -5.59
N LEU A 316 -4.09 -12.38 -6.77
CA LEU A 316 -3.16 -13.51 -6.96
C LEU A 316 -1.93 -13.36 -6.07
N LEU A 317 -1.22 -12.23 -6.14
CA LEU A 317 -0.01 -12.01 -5.34
C LEU A 317 -0.30 -12.04 -3.85
N ARG A 318 -1.39 -11.39 -3.42
CA ARG A 318 -1.84 -11.42 -2.02
C ARG A 318 -2.18 -12.84 -1.55
N THR A 319 -2.81 -13.63 -2.41
CA THR A 319 -3.17 -15.03 -2.11
C THR A 319 -1.92 -15.86 -1.90
N VAL A 320 -0.89 -15.70 -2.74
CA VAL A 320 0.42 -16.36 -2.54
C VAL A 320 1.07 -15.93 -1.22
N GLU A 321 1.06 -14.64 -0.89
CA GLU A 321 1.60 -14.11 0.37
C GLU A 321 0.87 -14.71 1.61
N LEU A 322 -0.45 -14.87 1.53
CA LEU A 322 -1.26 -15.46 2.59
C LEU A 322 -1.08 -16.99 2.69
N LEU A 323 -0.94 -17.69 1.57
CA LEU A 323 -0.57 -19.11 1.54
C LEU A 323 0.78 -19.33 2.19
N PHE A 324 1.78 -18.54 1.83
CA PHE A 324 3.10 -18.59 2.47
C PHE A 324 3.02 -18.31 3.98
N SER A 325 2.22 -17.32 4.39
CA SER A 325 1.97 -17.02 5.80
C SER A 325 1.24 -18.16 6.54
N SER A 326 0.57 -19.06 5.81
CA SER A 326 -0.11 -20.23 6.37
C SER A 326 0.83 -21.39 6.69
N ILE A 327 2.11 -21.30 6.30
CA ILE A 327 3.13 -22.31 6.60
C ILE A 327 3.43 -22.26 8.10
N PRO A 328 3.29 -23.38 8.84
CA PRO A 328 3.54 -23.40 10.28
C PRO A 328 4.99 -23.03 10.60
N LEU A 329 5.21 -21.99 11.40
CA LEU A 329 6.55 -21.50 11.74
C LEU A 329 7.40 -22.54 12.46
N ARG A 330 6.77 -23.41 13.27
CA ARG A 330 7.45 -24.51 13.96
C ARG A 330 8.01 -25.56 12.98
N ALA A 331 7.42 -25.74 11.80
CA ALA A 331 7.95 -26.63 10.78
C ALA A 331 9.26 -26.15 10.16
N VAL A 332 9.57 -24.85 10.27
CA VAL A 332 10.83 -24.24 9.81
C VAL A 332 11.94 -24.33 10.87
N ALA A 333 11.58 -24.35 12.17
CA ALA A 333 12.54 -24.30 13.28
C ALA A 333 12.98 -25.67 13.84
N THR A 334 12.20 -26.74 13.64
CA THR A 334 12.50 -28.08 14.21
C THR A 334 12.74 -29.11 13.10
N ALA A 335 13.95 -29.12 12.56
CA ALA A 335 14.52 -30.29 11.85
C ALA A 335 15.18 -31.29 12.83
N THR A 336 15.18 -30.99 14.14
CA THR A 336 15.79 -31.80 15.18
C THR A 336 14.79 -31.99 16.33
N SER A 337 14.46 -33.25 16.64
CA SER A 337 13.61 -33.71 17.75
C SER A 337 12.09 -33.44 17.66
N PHE A 338 11.39 -34.18 16.80
CA PHE A 338 10.02 -34.59 17.12
C PHE A 338 10.11 -36.01 17.70
N SER A 339 9.89 -36.12 19.01
CA SER A 339 9.84 -37.42 19.69
C SER A 339 8.57 -38.13 19.24
N ALA A 340 8.70 -39.36 18.76
CA ALA A 340 7.59 -40.21 18.38
C ALA A 340 6.76 -40.60 19.61
N TYR A 341 5.94 -39.68 20.12
CA TYR A 341 4.82 -40.04 20.96
C TYR A 341 3.75 -40.63 20.03
N ARG A 342 3.62 -41.95 20.07
CA ARG A 342 2.46 -42.65 19.49
C ARG A 342 1.22 -41.93 20.00
N ALA A 343 0.33 -41.55 19.09
CA ALA A 343 -1.06 -41.28 19.43
C ALA A 343 -1.53 -42.38 20.41
N PRO A 344 -2.12 -42.05 21.56
CA PRO A 344 -2.88 -43.05 22.29
C PRO A 344 -4.06 -43.38 21.38
N THR A 345 -3.90 -44.43 20.57
CA THR A 345 -5.02 -45.19 20.01
C THR A 345 -6.02 -45.32 21.14
N ALA A 346 -7.25 -44.86 20.87
CA ALA A 346 -8.40 -44.97 21.73
C ALA A 346 -8.27 -46.20 22.65
N GLY A 347 -8.25 -45.96 23.97
CA GLY A 347 -8.36 -47.05 24.93
C GLY A 347 -9.60 -47.89 24.59
N PRO A 348 -9.59 -49.20 24.92
CA PRO A 348 -10.67 -50.10 24.53
C PRO A 348 -12.02 -49.56 24.99
N SER A 349 -13.00 -49.65 24.09
CA SER A 349 -14.38 -49.22 24.31
C SER A 349 -14.92 -49.77 25.63
N VAL A 350 -15.28 -48.88 26.55
CA VAL A 350 -15.94 -49.25 27.80
C VAL A 350 -17.37 -49.63 27.44
N VAL A 351 -17.63 -50.93 27.38
CA VAL A 351 -18.99 -51.48 27.26
C VAL A 351 -19.77 -51.03 28.50
N PRO A 352 -20.95 -50.40 28.36
CA PRO A 352 -21.75 -50.01 29.51
C PRO A 352 -22.26 -51.27 30.23
N PRO A 353 -22.35 -51.26 31.58
CA PRO A 353 -22.88 -52.39 32.31
C PRO A 353 -24.33 -52.63 31.89
N ARG A 354 -24.61 -53.85 31.44
CA ARG A 354 -25.99 -54.33 31.28
C ARG A 354 -26.59 -54.53 32.66
N LEU A 355 -27.85 -54.13 32.81
CA LEU A 355 -28.70 -54.36 33.99
C LEU A 355 -28.70 -55.82 34.43
#